data_AF-A0A1V3G4A5-F1
#
_entry.id   AF-A0A1V3G4A5-F1
#
_cell.length_a   1.000
_cell.length_b   1.000
_cell.length_c   1.000
_cell.angle_alpha   90.00
_cell.angle_beta   90.00
_cell.angle_gamma   90.00
#
_symmetry.space_group_name_H-M   'P 1'
#
loop_
_entity.id
_entity.type
_entity.pdbx_description
1 polymer ?
#
loop_
_entity_poly.entity_id
_entity_poly.type
_entity_poly.pdbx_seq_one_letter_code
_entity_poly.pdbx_strand_id
1 'polypeptide(L)'
;MDTIFITSSFLTIVEVKNLTGSLFFDNRFSQLIRTYDDKRDSFSNPIEQVNRQKYHLSKILEQNKIPSVPIETLVVITHPSAIIDASPTYKEASEIVIKSSSLPHKFESLTSKYPTPILTQKQIKKLIKYLSKTSSLYNPDVCELFQINKDDLIRGVLCQSCTPSLMHYNRGSWYCSICHSSSKTAHIEALEDYACLISINITTKECRDYLKLSSNKQAYQILCSLNLPYTGNRKSRHYHLAPLLEKEH
;
A
#
# COMPACT_ATOMS: atom_id res chain seq x y z
N MET A 1 1.86 9.26 -2.28
CA MET A 1 3.12 9.57 -1.59
C MET A 1 3.60 8.26 -1.00
N ASP A 2 4.66 7.70 -1.56
CA ASP A 2 5.10 6.36 -1.20
C ASP A 2 5.88 6.38 0.11
N THR A 3 6.79 7.35 0.28
CA THR A 3 7.61 7.46 1.49
C THR A 3 7.95 8.92 1.80
N ILE A 4 8.02 9.24 3.10
CA ILE A 4 8.54 10.52 3.59
C ILE A 4 9.61 10.29 4.66
N PHE A 5 10.79 10.84 4.45
CA PHE A 5 11.82 10.94 5.48
C PHE A 5 11.64 12.25 6.26
N ILE A 6 11.60 12.14 7.59
CA ILE A 6 11.42 13.27 8.49
C ILE A 6 12.66 13.37 9.37
N THR A 7 13.40 14.47 9.23
CA THR A 7 14.53 14.80 10.11
C THR A 7 14.20 16.06 10.91
N SER A 8 15.09 16.46 11.82
CA SER A 8 14.98 17.74 12.50
C SER A 8 15.28 18.94 11.60
N SER A 9 16.01 18.76 10.49
CA SER A 9 16.51 19.87 9.67
C SER A 9 15.80 20.01 8.32
N PHE A 10 15.31 18.91 7.75
CA PHE A 10 14.61 18.87 6.45
C PHE A 10 13.64 17.67 6.36
N LEU A 11 12.70 17.73 5.43
CA LEU A 11 11.83 16.63 5.02
C LEU A 11 12.22 16.19 3.61
N THR A 12 12.08 14.90 3.31
CA THR A 12 12.27 14.39 1.94
C THR A 12 11.09 13.52 1.54
N ILE A 13 10.40 13.90 0.47
CA ILE A 13 9.37 13.08 -0.18
C ILE A 13 10.06 12.19 -1.20
N VAL A 14 9.79 10.89 -1.14
CA VAL A 14 10.34 9.90 -2.07
C VAL A 14 9.20 9.20 -2.78
N GLU A 15 9.18 9.33 -4.10
CA GLU A 15 8.31 8.59 -5.01
C GLU A 15 9.12 7.49 -5.67
N VAL A 16 8.64 6.25 -5.58
CA VAL A 16 9.36 5.05 -6.01
C VAL A 16 8.70 4.52 -7.29
N LYS A 17 9.49 4.32 -8.35
CA LYS A 17 9.03 3.72 -9.60
C LYS A 17 9.84 2.47 -9.92
N ASN A 18 9.16 1.33 -10.00
CA ASN A 18 9.73 0.09 -10.50
C ASN A 18 9.38 -0.10 -11.98
N LEU A 19 10.08 0.61 -12.87
CA LEU A 19 9.88 0.54 -14.31
C LEU A 19 11.15 0.07 -15.00
N THR A 20 11.04 -0.95 -15.86
CA THR A 20 12.13 -1.42 -16.72
C THR A 20 12.17 -0.66 -18.05
N GLY A 21 13.22 -0.88 -18.85
CA GLY A 21 13.41 -0.26 -20.17
C GLY A 21 14.06 1.12 -20.11
N SER A 22 13.94 1.87 -21.20
CA SER A 22 14.42 3.25 -21.31
C SER A 22 13.34 4.23 -20.88
N LEU A 23 13.63 5.01 -19.86
CA LEU A 23 12.75 5.97 -19.21
C LEU A 23 13.19 7.38 -19.59
N PHE A 24 12.41 8.03 -20.46
CA PHE A 24 12.68 9.38 -20.93
C PHE A 24 11.75 10.39 -20.25
N PHE A 25 12.33 11.30 -19.47
CA PHE A 25 11.63 12.39 -18.81
C PHE A 25 11.49 13.58 -19.77
N ASP A 26 10.27 13.77 -20.25
CA ASP A 26 9.92 14.79 -21.23
C ASP A 26 9.40 16.06 -20.54
N ASN A 27 10.18 17.14 -20.64
CA ASN A 27 9.80 18.44 -20.08
C ASN A 27 8.76 19.17 -20.94
N ARG A 28 8.71 18.90 -22.25
CA ARG A 28 7.85 19.66 -23.17
C ARG A 28 6.38 19.39 -22.92
N PHE A 29 6.05 18.13 -22.66
CA PHE A 29 4.68 17.68 -22.40
C PHE A 29 4.49 17.16 -20.97
N SER A 30 5.48 17.36 -20.10
CA SER A 30 5.45 16.96 -18.69
C SER A 30 5.00 15.51 -18.50
N GLN A 31 5.69 14.58 -19.16
CA GLN A 31 5.37 13.15 -19.16
C GLN A 31 6.62 12.28 -19.00
N LEU A 32 6.42 11.03 -18.59
CA LEU A 32 7.44 10.00 -18.58
C LEU A 32 7.15 9.02 -19.71
N ILE A 33 8.07 8.88 -20.65
CA ILE A 33 7.94 7.94 -21.77
C ILE A 33 8.80 6.72 -21.48
N ARG A 34 8.21 5.53 -21.50
CA ARG A 34 8.94 4.27 -21.43
C ARG A 34 9.06 3.65 -22.81
N THR A 35 10.26 3.27 -23.21
CA THR A 35 10.50 2.41 -24.37
C THR A 35 10.99 1.04 -23.89
N TYR A 36 10.25 -0.02 -24.19
CA TYR A 36 10.57 -1.41 -23.85
C TYR A 36 10.01 -2.34 -24.91
N ASP A 37 10.84 -3.25 -25.44
CA ASP A 37 10.45 -4.22 -26.48
C ASP A 37 9.73 -3.56 -27.67
N ASP A 38 10.35 -2.49 -28.22
CA ASP A 38 9.84 -1.64 -29.30
C ASP A 38 8.47 -0.96 -29.05
N LYS A 39 7.90 -1.11 -27.86
CA LYS A 39 6.67 -0.45 -27.42
C LYS A 39 7.00 0.83 -26.67
N ARG A 40 6.15 1.83 -26.89
CA ARG A 40 6.19 3.12 -26.20
C ARG A 40 4.94 3.34 -25.39
N ASP A 41 5.13 3.47 -24.09
CA ASP A 41 4.07 3.82 -23.14
C ASP A 41 4.32 5.22 -22.59
N SER A 42 3.26 6.00 -22.41
CA SER A 42 3.31 7.28 -21.72
C SER A 42 2.72 7.14 -20.32
N PHE A 43 3.38 7.76 -19.36
CA PHE A 43 2.97 7.84 -17.96
C PHE A 43 2.97 9.31 -17.50
N SER A 44 2.18 9.58 -16.48
CA SER A 44 2.24 10.85 -15.74
C SER A 44 3.66 11.10 -15.24
N ASN A 45 4.13 12.35 -15.34
CA ASN A 45 5.47 12.71 -14.87
C ASN A 45 5.56 12.61 -13.33
N PRO A 46 6.44 11.74 -12.80
CA PRO A 46 6.58 11.57 -11.35
C PRO A 46 7.23 12.80 -10.68
N ILE A 47 7.96 13.65 -11.42
CA ILE A 47 8.50 14.93 -10.90
C ILE A 47 7.35 15.87 -10.54
N GLU A 48 6.39 16.03 -11.44
CA GLU A 48 5.18 16.82 -11.17
C GLU A 48 4.36 16.22 -10.02
N GLN A 49 4.34 14.90 -9.89
CA GLN A 49 3.69 14.22 -8.78
C GLN A 49 4.32 14.58 -7.44
N VAL A 50 5.65 14.51 -7.30
CA VAL A 50 6.32 14.89 -6.05
C VAL A 50 6.25 16.39 -5.77
N ASN A 51 6.25 17.23 -6.80
CA ASN A 51 6.08 18.68 -6.64
C ASN A 51 4.68 19.04 -6.08
N ARG A 52 3.62 18.39 -6.57
CA ARG A 52 2.28 18.52 -5.97
C ARG A 52 2.27 18.03 -4.52
N GLN A 53 2.90 16.89 -4.22
CA GLN A 53 2.98 16.38 -2.86
C GLN A 53 3.72 17.35 -1.93
N LYS A 54 4.83 17.95 -2.38
CA LYS A 54 5.58 19.00 -1.68
C LYS A 54 4.72 20.22 -1.39
N TYR A 55 3.95 20.70 -2.37
CA TYR A 55 3.01 21.80 -2.18
C TYR A 55 1.94 21.49 -1.12
N HIS A 56 1.32 20.32 -1.18
CA HIS A 56 0.31 19.93 -0.19
C HIS A 56 0.91 19.76 1.21
N LEU A 57 2.10 19.16 1.31
CA LEU A 57 2.79 19.00 2.58
C LEU A 57 3.14 20.37 3.19
N SER A 58 3.63 21.33 2.40
CA SER A 58 3.93 22.68 2.92
C SER A 58 2.68 23.35 3.51
N LYS A 59 1.52 23.20 2.86
CA LYS A 59 0.24 23.68 3.39
C LYS A 59 -0.20 22.97 4.66
N ILE A 60 0.03 21.67 4.77
CA ILE A 60 -0.23 20.91 5.99
C ILE A 60 0.65 21.42 7.15
N LEU A 61 1.93 21.69 6.91
CA LEU A 61 2.84 22.22 7.92
C LEU A 61 2.36 23.59 8.42
N GLU A 62 2.01 24.48 7.48
CA GLU A 62 1.50 25.83 7.75
C GLU A 62 0.23 25.77 8.62
N GLN A 63 -0.76 24.98 8.21
CA GLN A 63 -2.03 24.81 8.93
C GLN A 63 -1.83 24.23 10.35
N ASN A 64 -0.82 23.38 10.54
CA ASN A 64 -0.51 22.77 11.83
C ASN A 64 0.44 23.60 12.70
N LYS A 65 0.80 24.83 12.28
CA LYS A 65 1.75 25.73 12.95
C LYS A 65 3.11 25.07 13.18
N ILE A 66 3.55 24.25 12.22
CA ILE A 66 4.89 23.68 12.20
C ILE A 66 5.81 24.67 11.47
N PRO A 67 7.02 24.96 11.98
CA PRO A 67 7.95 25.88 11.33
C PRO A 67 8.22 25.50 9.88
N SER A 68 8.47 26.52 9.04
CA SER A 68 8.88 26.30 7.65
C SER A 68 10.23 25.58 7.63
N VAL A 69 10.19 24.34 7.16
CA VAL A 69 11.34 23.45 7.06
C VAL A 69 11.54 23.08 5.58
N PRO A 70 12.78 22.97 5.07
CA PRO A 70 13.03 22.54 3.70
C PRO A 70 12.33 21.21 3.40
N ILE A 71 11.65 21.14 2.26
CA ILE A 71 11.03 19.93 1.72
C ILE A 71 11.73 19.61 0.40
N GLU A 72 12.51 18.54 0.43
CA GLU A 72 13.17 17.97 -0.75
C GLU A 72 12.30 16.87 -1.35
N THR A 73 12.49 16.62 -2.63
CA THR A 73 11.73 15.63 -3.40
C THR A 73 12.70 14.77 -4.18
N LEU A 74 12.45 13.46 -4.22
CA LEU A 74 13.22 12.50 -5.00
C LEU A 74 12.28 11.57 -5.75
N VAL A 75 12.65 11.25 -6.99
CA VAL A 75 12.06 10.17 -7.78
C VAL A 75 13.09 9.05 -7.87
N VAL A 76 12.79 7.91 -7.27
CA VAL A 76 13.72 6.78 -7.19
C VAL A 76 13.28 5.67 -8.14
N ILE A 77 14.13 5.39 -9.13
CA ILE A 77 13.95 4.25 -10.03
C ILE A 77 14.63 3.02 -9.44
N THR A 78 13.85 1.98 -9.15
CA THR A 78 14.36 0.79 -8.45
C THR A 78 14.78 -0.34 -9.38
N HIS A 79 14.28 -0.39 -10.61
CA HIS A 79 14.62 -1.45 -11.55
C HIS A 79 16.10 -1.33 -12.00
N PRO A 80 16.98 -2.32 -11.76
CA PRO A 80 18.42 -2.18 -11.99
C PRO A 80 18.77 -1.86 -13.45
N SER A 81 18.11 -2.55 -14.39
CA SER A 81 18.33 -2.42 -15.83
C SER A 81 17.66 -1.21 -16.48
N ALA A 82 16.97 -0.36 -15.71
CA ALA A 82 16.35 0.84 -16.26
C ALA A 82 17.43 1.83 -16.73
N ILE A 83 17.23 2.41 -17.91
CA ILE A 83 18.03 3.52 -18.42
C ILE A 83 17.22 4.79 -18.16
N ILE A 84 17.84 5.77 -17.50
CA ILE A 84 17.20 7.05 -17.18
C ILE A 84 17.78 8.10 -18.13
N ASP A 85 16.91 8.79 -18.84
CA ASP A 85 17.27 9.89 -19.71
C ASP A 85 16.23 11.01 -19.57
N ALA A 86 16.61 12.23 -19.94
CA ALA A 86 15.73 13.39 -19.82
C ALA A 86 15.95 14.35 -20.98
N SER A 87 14.95 15.20 -21.23
CA SER A 87 15.12 16.32 -22.15
C SER A 87 16.34 17.17 -21.71
N PRO A 88 17.22 17.61 -22.63
CA PRO A 88 18.43 18.37 -22.26
C PRO A 88 18.17 19.64 -21.44
N THR A 89 16.98 20.21 -21.57
CA THR A 89 16.55 21.40 -20.83
C THR A 89 15.97 21.08 -19.45
N TYR A 90 15.75 19.80 -19.11
CA TYR A 90 15.06 19.38 -17.88
C TYR A 90 16.03 19.19 -16.70
N LYS A 91 16.66 20.28 -16.26
CA LYS A 91 17.66 20.25 -15.18
C LYS A 91 17.15 19.60 -13.89
N GLU A 92 15.89 19.87 -13.52
CA GLU A 92 15.27 19.29 -12.33
C GLU A 92 15.27 17.76 -12.35
N ALA A 93 15.04 17.14 -13.52
CA ALA A 93 15.08 15.69 -13.65
C ALA A 93 16.47 15.14 -13.27
N SER A 94 17.55 15.78 -13.72
CA SER A 94 18.91 15.39 -13.36
C SER A 94 19.24 15.57 -11.88
N GLU A 95 18.53 16.46 -11.18
CA GLU A 95 18.77 16.74 -9.76
C GLU A 95 18.02 15.78 -8.84
N ILE A 96 16.78 15.42 -9.18
CA ILE A 96 15.87 14.70 -8.28
C ILE A 96 15.58 13.26 -8.69
N VAL A 97 15.82 12.89 -9.95
CA VAL A 97 15.64 11.50 -10.43
C VAL A 97 16.94 10.73 -10.21
N ILE A 98 16.86 9.66 -9.45
CA ILE A 98 18.02 8.83 -9.10
C ILE A 98 17.70 7.34 -9.20
N LYS A 99 18.73 6.51 -9.34
CA LYS A 99 18.62 5.07 -9.08
C LYS A 99 18.59 4.80 -7.58
N SER A 100 17.96 3.69 -7.18
CA SER A 100 17.92 3.24 -5.78
C SER A 100 19.31 3.13 -5.14
N SER A 101 20.33 2.70 -5.89
CA SER A 101 21.72 2.62 -5.42
C SER A 101 22.34 3.96 -5.05
N SER A 102 21.84 5.08 -5.58
CA SER A 102 22.33 6.43 -5.29
C SER A 102 21.63 7.10 -4.10
N LEU A 103 20.57 6.47 -3.56
CA LEU A 103 19.77 7.06 -2.48
C LEU A 103 20.57 7.35 -1.21
N PRO A 104 21.45 6.44 -0.70
CA PRO A 104 22.26 6.74 0.49
C PRO A 104 23.14 7.98 0.31
N HIS A 105 23.87 8.07 -0.81
CA HIS A 105 24.73 9.20 -1.11
C HIS A 105 23.93 10.51 -1.29
N LYS A 106 22.75 10.46 -1.92
CA LYS A 106 21.87 11.63 -2.02
C LYS A 106 21.40 12.09 -0.64
N PHE A 107 21.07 11.16 0.25
CA PHE A 107 20.63 11.48 1.61
C PHE A 107 21.75 12.09 2.46
N GLU A 108 22.99 11.60 2.33
CA GLU A 108 24.18 12.20 2.93
C GLU A 108 24.39 13.64 2.43
N SER A 109 24.32 13.85 1.11
CA SER A 109 24.41 15.18 0.51
C SER A 109 23.34 16.15 1.04
N LEU A 110 22.09 15.70 1.20
CA LEU A 110 21.02 16.50 1.79
C LEU A 110 21.29 16.80 3.27
N THR A 111 21.83 15.84 4.02
CA THR A 111 22.20 16.03 5.43
C THR A 111 23.30 17.08 5.58
N SER A 112 24.31 17.06 4.70
CA SER A 112 25.35 18.09 4.65
C SER A 112 24.81 19.46 4.22
N LYS A 113 23.82 19.50 3.32
CA LYS A 113 23.16 20.73 2.85
C LYS A 113 22.34 21.42 3.97
N TYR A 114 21.78 20.65 4.89
CA TYR A 114 20.91 21.15 5.97
C TYR A 114 21.43 20.75 7.37
N PRO A 115 22.54 21.35 7.83
CA PRO A 115 23.18 20.97 9.09
C PRO A 115 22.41 21.43 10.34
N THR A 116 21.55 22.45 10.22
CA THR A 116 20.89 23.09 11.35
C THR A 116 19.49 22.51 11.63
N PRO A 117 19.22 22.03 12.85
CA PRO A 117 17.88 21.55 13.22
C PRO A 117 16.90 22.71 13.33
N ILE A 118 15.73 22.56 12.69
CA ILE A 118 14.62 23.52 12.69
C ILE A 118 13.45 23.00 13.53
N LEU A 119 13.20 21.69 13.47
CA LEU A 119 12.12 21.02 14.17
C LEU A 119 12.59 20.43 15.49
N THR A 120 11.80 20.66 16.52
CA THR A 120 11.93 19.97 17.81
C THR A 120 11.37 18.55 17.73
N GLN A 121 11.84 17.66 18.62
CA GLN A 121 11.29 16.30 18.71
C GLN A 121 9.77 16.28 18.94
N LYS A 122 9.23 17.27 19.67
CA LYS A 122 7.79 17.41 19.90
C LYS A 122 7.03 17.74 18.61
N GLN A 123 7.59 18.61 17.76
CA GLN A 123 7.01 18.94 16.45
C GLN A 123 7.09 17.76 15.48
N ILE A 124 8.21 17.03 15.45
CA ILE A 124 8.37 15.81 14.65
C ILE A 124 7.31 14.77 15.06
N LYS A 125 7.16 14.49 16.36
CA LYS A 125 6.13 13.56 16.85
C LYS A 125 4.72 14.01 16.50
N LYS A 126 4.43 15.32 16.58
CA LYS A 126 3.14 15.89 16.17
C LYS A 126 2.89 15.67 14.68
N LEU A 127 3.89 15.91 13.84
CA LEU A 127 3.80 15.74 12.39
C LEU A 127 3.55 14.26 12.03
N ILE A 128 4.34 13.34 12.60
CA ILE A 128 4.16 11.90 12.38
C ILE A 128 2.74 11.48 12.76
N LYS A 129 2.26 11.86 13.96
CA LYS A 129 0.91 11.53 14.40
C LYS A 129 -0.17 12.08 13.47
N TYR A 130 0.02 13.29 12.94
CA TYR A 130 -0.91 13.89 11.98
C TYR A 130 -0.90 13.10 10.67
N LEU A 131 0.28 12.89 10.08
CA LEU A 131 0.44 12.18 8.80
C LEU A 131 -0.09 10.75 8.89
N SER A 132 0.21 10.01 9.97
CA SER A 132 -0.29 8.64 10.17
C SER A 132 -1.81 8.57 10.32
N LYS A 133 -2.45 9.62 10.85
CA LYS A 133 -3.92 9.65 10.97
C LYS A 133 -4.59 10.03 9.65
N THR A 134 -3.95 10.87 8.86
CA THR A 134 -4.47 11.38 7.58
C THR A 134 -4.12 10.46 6.40
N SER A 135 -3.06 9.66 6.52
CA SER A 135 -2.81 8.53 5.64
C SER A 135 -3.86 7.47 5.92
N SER A 136 -5.02 7.57 5.28
CA SER A 136 -5.85 6.39 5.08
C SER A 136 -4.96 5.36 4.37
N LEU A 137 -4.87 4.14 4.91
CA LEU A 137 -4.47 2.99 4.09
C LEU A 137 -5.31 3.09 2.80
N TYR A 138 -4.63 3.32 1.67
CA TYR A 138 -5.29 3.30 0.38
C TYR A 138 -5.80 1.88 0.19
N ASN A 139 -7.04 1.64 0.61
CA ASN A 139 -7.77 0.41 0.45
C ASN A 139 -8.93 0.72 -0.51
N PRO A 140 -8.63 0.98 -1.79
CA PRO A 140 -9.68 1.19 -2.78
C PRO A 140 -10.55 -0.06 -2.80
N ASP A 141 -11.83 0.11 -3.09
CA ASP A 141 -12.65 -1.04 -3.44
C ASP A 141 -12.07 -1.64 -4.73
N VAL A 142 -11.28 -2.71 -4.60
CA VAL A 142 -10.58 -3.37 -5.72
C VAL A 142 -11.58 -3.77 -6.79
N CYS A 143 -12.77 -4.19 -6.37
CA CYS A 143 -13.84 -4.55 -7.29
C CYS A 143 -14.35 -3.33 -8.07
N GLU A 144 -14.53 -2.18 -7.42
CA GLU A 144 -14.89 -0.93 -8.10
C GLU A 144 -13.78 -0.46 -9.06
N LEU A 145 -12.52 -0.53 -8.64
CA LEU A 145 -11.37 -0.11 -9.45
C LEU A 145 -11.24 -0.90 -10.75
N PHE A 146 -11.50 -2.21 -10.70
CA PHE A 146 -11.42 -3.11 -11.84
C PHE A 146 -12.78 -3.41 -12.49
N GLN A 147 -13.86 -2.74 -12.06
CA GLN A 147 -15.24 -2.96 -12.53
C GLN A 147 -15.70 -4.42 -12.41
N ILE A 148 -15.25 -5.12 -11.37
CA ILE A 148 -15.64 -6.50 -11.05
C ILE A 148 -16.89 -6.44 -10.18
N ASN A 149 -17.91 -7.22 -10.51
CA ASN A 149 -19.05 -7.38 -9.62
C ASN A 149 -18.66 -8.27 -8.43
N LYS A 150 -18.88 -7.81 -7.19
CA LYS A 150 -18.59 -8.59 -5.97
C LYS A 150 -19.35 -9.92 -5.89
N ASP A 151 -20.43 -10.08 -6.64
CA ASP A 151 -21.16 -11.33 -6.74
C ASP A 151 -20.48 -12.37 -7.65
N ASP A 152 -19.57 -11.94 -8.53
CA ASP A 152 -18.77 -12.84 -9.38
C ASP A 152 -17.57 -13.45 -8.63
N LEU A 153 -17.25 -12.92 -7.44
CA LEU A 153 -16.17 -13.45 -6.61
C LEU A 153 -16.49 -14.87 -6.13
N ILE A 154 -15.51 -15.77 -6.30
CA ILE A 154 -15.62 -17.13 -5.76
C ILE A 154 -15.62 -17.05 -4.22
N ARG A 155 -16.78 -17.37 -3.63
CA ARG A 155 -16.94 -17.46 -2.18
C ARG A 155 -16.62 -18.86 -1.68
N GLY A 156 -15.90 -18.94 -0.57
CA GLY A 156 -15.57 -20.17 0.16
C GLY A 156 -14.08 -20.22 0.49
N VAL A 157 -13.62 -21.38 0.94
CA VAL A 157 -12.20 -21.61 1.25
C VAL A 157 -11.57 -22.40 0.12
N LEU A 158 -10.57 -21.83 -0.55
CA LEU A 158 -9.85 -22.51 -1.64
C LEU A 158 -8.88 -23.57 -1.10
N CYS A 159 -8.68 -24.64 -1.86
CA CYS A 159 -7.68 -25.65 -1.54
C CYS A 159 -6.30 -25.20 -2.01
N GLN A 160 -5.35 -25.10 -1.08
CA GLN A 160 -3.95 -24.75 -1.36
C GLN A 160 -3.19 -25.78 -2.20
N SER A 161 -3.70 -27.01 -2.34
CA SER A 161 -3.03 -28.09 -3.06
C SER A 161 -3.57 -28.33 -4.47
N CYS A 162 -4.81 -27.90 -4.77
CA CYS A 162 -5.45 -28.12 -6.08
C CYS A 162 -6.50 -27.05 -6.41
N THR A 163 -6.06 -25.80 -6.51
CA THR A 163 -6.87 -24.68 -7.00
C THR A 163 -7.33 -24.94 -8.45
N PRO A 164 -8.60 -24.64 -8.82
CA PRO A 164 -9.60 -23.86 -8.08
C PRO A 164 -10.69 -24.71 -7.38
N SER A 165 -10.33 -25.60 -6.45
CA SER A 165 -11.30 -26.37 -5.66
C SER A 165 -11.65 -25.71 -4.33
N LEU A 166 -12.91 -25.86 -3.89
CA LEU A 166 -13.40 -25.37 -2.59
C LEU A 166 -13.34 -26.48 -1.53
N MET A 167 -12.87 -26.13 -0.34
CA MET A 167 -12.84 -27.00 0.82
C MET A 167 -14.15 -26.94 1.60
N HIS A 168 -14.53 -28.06 2.20
CA HIS A 168 -15.70 -28.18 3.07
C HIS A 168 -15.28 -28.16 4.53
N TYR A 169 -15.99 -27.41 5.37
CA TYR A 169 -15.76 -27.38 6.79
C TYR A 169 -16.48 -28.56 7.48
N ASN A 170 -15.71 -29.41 8.14
CA ASN A 170 -16.24 -30.53 8.92
C ASN A 170 -15.45 -30.72 10.22
N ARG A 171 -16.16 -30.79 11.36
CA ARG A 171 -15.60 -31.09 12.69
C ARG A 171 -14.30 -30.32 13.04
N GLY A 172 -14.22 -29.03 12.69
CA GLY A 172 -13.05 -28.20 13.04
C GLY A 172 -11.90 -28.23 12.04
N SER A 173 -12.07 -28.86 10.87
CA SER A 173 -11.07 -28.87 9.80
C SER A 173 -11.73 -28.61 8.44
N TRP A 174 -10.98 -28.01 7.53
CA TRP A 174 -11.32 -27.86 6.13
C TRP A 174 -10.80 -29.06 5.35
N TYR A 175 -11.61 -29.60 4.45
CA TYR A 175 -11.26 -30.79 3.66
C TYR A 175 -11.59 -30.58 2.18
N CYS A 176 -10.63 -30.87 1.31
CA CYS A 176 -10.84 -30.88 -0.14
C CYS A 176 -11.35 -32.24 -0.61
N SER A 177 -12.46 -32.26 -1.36
CA SER A 177 -13.03 -33.49 -1.93
C SER A 177 -12.25 -34.03 -3.14
N ILE A 178 -11.39 -33.21 -3.77
CA ILE A 178 -10.65 -33.56 -4.99
C ILE A 178 -9.30 -34.18 -4.66
N CYS A 179 -8.44 -33.49 -3.91
CA CYS A 179 -7.09 -33.98 -3.58
C CYS A 179 -6.98 -34.53 -2.15
N HIS A 180 -8.07 -34.57 -1.39
CA HIS A 180 -8.13 -35.10 -0.03
C HIS A 180 -7.23 -34.38 1.00
N SER A 181 -6.70 -33.20 0.67
CA SER A 181 -5.94 -32.40 1.62
C SER A 181 -6.86 -31.82 2.70
N SER A 182 -6.30 -31.62 3.89
CA SER A 182 -7.02 -31.03 5.00
C SER A 182 -6.22 -29.92 5.67
N SER A 183 -6.91 -28.91 6.19
CA SER A 183 -6.29 -27.78 6.86
C SER A 183 -7.17 -27.25 7.97
N LYS A 184 -6.60 -26.98 9.15
CA LYS A 184 -7.32 -26.34 10.26
C LYS A 184 -7.46 -24.84 10.06
N THR A 185 -6.59 -24.24 9.25
CA THR A 185 -6.39 -22.79 9.15
C THR A 185 -6.63 -22.22 7.77
N ALA A 186 -7.09 -23.01 6.78
CA ALA A 186 -7.33 -22.52 5.41
C ALA A 186 -8.34 -21.36 5.33
N HIS A 187 -9.18 -21.18 6.35
CA HIS A 187 -10.06 -20.02 6.46
C HIS A 187 -9.33 -18.69 6.70
N ILE A 188 -8.07 -18.70 7.15
CA ILE A 188 -7.29 -17.48 7.39
C ILE A 188 -7.03 -16.78 6.05
N GLU A 189 -6.47 -17.50 5.08
CA GLU A 189 -6.21 -16.99 3.73
C GLU A 189 -7.50 -16.50 3.06
N ALA A 190 -8.60 -17.26 3.18
CA ALA A 190 -9.89 -16.81 2.66
C ALA A 190 -10.38 -15.49 3.31
N LEU A 191 -10.13 -15.28 4.61
CA LEU A 191 -10.48 -14.03 5.30
C LEU A 191 -9.52 -12.88 4.95
N GLU A 192 -8.27 -13.16 4.62
CA GLU A 192 -7.34 -12.20 4.05
C GLU A 192 -7.83 -11.74 2.67
N ASP A 193 -8.26 -12.66 1.80
CA ASP A 193 -8.88 -12.34 0.51
C ASP A 193 -10.13 -11.46 0.69
N TYR A 194 -11.00 -11.80 1.66
CA TYR A 194 -12.17 -10.98 1.98
C TYR A 194 -11.76 -9.55 2.40
N ALA A 195 -10.72 -9.43 3.23
CA ALA A 195 -10.24 -8.15 3.71
C ALA A 195 -9.69 -7.26 2.58
N CYS A 196 -9.00 -7.87 1.61
CA CYS A 196 -8.42 -7.19 0.45
C CYS A 196 -9.47 -6.83 -0.61
N LEU A 197 -10.45 -7.71 -0.86
CA LEU A 197 -11.37 -7.56 -2.00
C LEU A 197 -12.72 -6.93 -1.64
N ILE A 198 -13.17 -7.09 -0.39
CA ILE A 198 -14.53 -6.75 0.03
C ILE A 198 -14.54 -5.71 1.14
N SER A 199 -13.96 -6.01 2.31
CA SER A 199 -14.01 -5.14 3.48
C SER A 199 -13.07 -5.61 4.60
N ILE A 200 -12.38 -4.67 5.24
CA ILE A 200 -11.55 -4.93 6.42
C ILE A 200 -12.35 -5.28 7.69
N ASN A 201 -13.66 -5.07 7.65
CA ASN A 201 -14.58 -5.39 8.72
C ASN A 201 -15.54 -6.49 8.28
N ILE A 202 -15.78 -7.48 9.14
CA ILE A 202 -16.68 -8.58 8.85
C ILE A 202 -17.60 -8.87 10.03
N THR A 203 -18.88 -9.08 9.76
CA THR A 203 -19.84 -9.60 10.73
C THR A 203 -19.82 -11.13 10.73
N THR A 204 -20.35 -11.75 11.80
CA THR A 204 -20.52 -13.21 11.84
C THR A 204 -21.37 -13.74 10.68
N LYS A 205 -22.39 -12.97 10.23
CA LYS A 205 -23.26 -13.34 9.12
C LYS A 205 -22.48 -13.33 7.80
N GLU A 206 -21.74 -12.25 7.53
CA GLU A 206 -20.90 -12.15 6.33
C GLU A 206 -19.83 -13.23 6.30
N CYS A 207 -19.19 -13.53 7.44
CA CYS A 207 -18.22 -14.62 7.55
C CYS A 207 -18.85 -15.98 7.21
N ARG A 208 -20.05 -16.27 7.72
CA ARG A 208 -20.78 -17.50 7.36
C ARG A 208 -21.04 -17.57 5.85
N ASP A 209 -21.58 -16.49 5.29
CA ASP A 209 -22.03 -16.45 3.90
C ASP A 209 -20.83 -16.52 2.93
N TYR A 210 -19.74 -15.84 3.26
CA TYR A 210 -18.50 -15.83 2.48
C TYR A 210 -17.77 -17.18 2.55
N LEU A 211 -17.57 -17.74 3.74
CA LEU A 211 -16.90 -19.05 3.91
C LEU A 211 -17.80 -20.25 3.59
N LYS A 212 -19.06 -20.02 3.20
CA LYS A 212 -20.09 -21.04 2.92
C LYS A 212 -20.28 -22.04 4.08
N LEU A 213 -20.31 -21.52 5.30
CA LEU A 213 -20.53 -22.31 6.52
C LEU A 213 -22.01 -22.63 6.72
N SER A 214 -22.32 -23.78 7.32
CA SER A 214 -23.71 -24.22 7.50
C SER A 214 -24.44 -23.49 8.63
N SER A 215 -23.72 -22.81 9.53
CA SER A 215 -24.35 -22.07 10.63
C SER A 215 -23.54 -20.87 11.11
N ASN A 216 -24.25 -19.89 11.68
CA ASN A 216 -23.61 -18.74 12.35
C ASN A 216 -22.73 -19.16 13.54
N LYS A 217 -23.03 -20.30 14.17
CA LYS A 217 -22.24 -20.82 15.29
C LYS A 217 -20.83 -21.22 14.84
N GLN A 218 -20.71 -21.86 13.67
CA GLN A 218 -19.40 -22.20 13.09
C GLN A 218 -18.59 -20.93 12.77
N ALA A 219 -19.22 -19.95 12.11
CA ALA A 219 -18.58 -18.68 11.79
C ALA A 219 -18.10 -17.95 13.07
N TYR A 220 -18.93 -17.93 14.11
CA TYR A 220 -18.56 -17.34 15.40
C TYR A 220 -17.36 -18.06 16.04
N GLN A 221 -17.34 -19.38 16.04
CA GLN A 221 -16.24 -20.17 16.58
C GLN A 221 -14.92 -19.90 15.85
N ILE A 222 -14.97 -19.82 14.51
CA ILE A 222 -13.82 -19.46 13.68
C ILE A 222 -13.32 -18.07 14.05
N LEU A 223 -14.17 -17.04 14.03
CA LEU A 223 -13.79 -15.66 14.36
C LEU A 223 -13.23 -15.52 15.79
N CYS A 224 -13.81 -16.24 16.75
CA CYS A 224 -13.27 -16.28 18.12
C CYS A 224 -11.91 -16.96 18.20
N SER A 225 -11.67 -18.01 17.43
CA SER A 225 -10.38 -18.72 17.44
C SER A 225 -9.23 -17.86 16.92
N LEU A 226 -9.53 -16.84 16.09
CA LEU A 226 -8.56 -15.90 15.54
C LEU A 226 -8.16 -14.78 16.51
N ASN A 227 -8.84 -14.63 17.66
CA ASN A 227 -8.58 -13.58 18.65
C ASN A 227 -8.55 -12.16 18.06
N LEU A 228 -9.41 -11.88 17.08
CA LEU A 228 -9.45 -10.59 16.39
C LEU A 228 -10.06 -9.47 17.25
N PRO A 229 -9.58 -8.23 17.12
CA PRO A 229 -10.26 -7.05 17.66
C PRO A 229 -11.67 -6.93 17.07
N TYR A 230 -12.62 -6.42 17.86
CA TYR A 230 -13.98 -6.20 17.39
C TYR A 230 -14.59 -4.94 17.99
N THR A 231 -15.57 -4.37 17.30
CA THR A 231 -16.39 -3.24 17.75
C THR A 231 -17.87 -3.62 17.75
N GLY A 232 -18.64 -3.02 18.66
CA GLY A 232 -20.08 -3.24 18.76
C GLY A 232 -20.50 -4.43 19.65
N ASN A 233 -21.81 -4.47 19.96
CA ASN A 233 -22.40 -5.40 20.92
C ASN A 233 -23.38 -6.36 20.24
N ARG A 234 -23.26 -7.66 20.54
CA ARG A 234 -24.19 -8.71 20.10
C ARG A 234 -24.43 -8.70 18.58
N LYS A 235 -25.54 -8.11 18.12
CA LYS A 235 -25.97 -8.09 16.71
C LYS A 235 -25.24 -7.05 15.86
N SER A 236 -24.62 -6.03 16.46
CA SER A 236 -23.83 -5.03 15.75
C SER A 236 -22.32 -5.28 15.87
N ARG A 237 -21.91 -6.51 16.24
CA ARG A 237 -20.49 -6.86 16.36
C ARG A 237 -19.87 -7.01 14.97
N HIS A 238 -18.81 -6.25 14.74
CA HIS A 238 -17.95 -6.37 13.57
C HIS A 238 -16.54 -6.72 14.05
N TYR A 239 -15.93 -7.71 13.41
CA TYR A 239 -14.56 -8.13 13.65
C TYR A 239 -13.63 -7.40 12.67
N HIS A 240 -12.49 -6.95 13.17
CA HIS A 240 -11.48 -6.25 12.38
C HIS A 240 -10.46 -7.24 11.84
N LEU A 241 -10.39 -7.37 10.51
CA LEU A 241 -9.51 -8.31 9.81
C LEU A 241 -8.11 -7.75 9.56
N ALA A 242 -7.87 -6.45 9.81
CA ALA A 242 -6.56 -5.83 9.59
C ALA A 242 -5.35 -6.59 10.18
N PRO A 243 -5.43 -7.17 11.40
CA PRO A 243 -4.32 -7.95 11.95
C PRO A 243 -3.97 -9.23 11.18
N LEU A 244 -4.83 -9.70 10.28
CA LEU A 244 -4.51 -10.82 9.38
C LEU A 244 -3.60 -10.36 8.24
N LEU A 245 -3.79 -9.14 7.73
CA LEU A 245 -3.00 -8.58 6.63
C LEU A 245 -1.59 -8.13 7.05
N GLU A 246 -1.38 -7.87 8.33
CA GLU A 246 -0.08 -7.42 8.87
C GLU A 246 0.92 -8.58 9.07
N LYS A 247 0.50 -9.83 8.82
CA LYS A 247 1.36 -11.00 8.87
C LYS A 247 1.94 -11.33 7.49
N GLU A 248 2.81 -10.46 6.99
CA GLU A 248 3.78 -10.87 5.98
C GLU A 248 5.15 -11.08 6.63
N HIS A 249 5.85 -12.09 6.13
CA HIS A 249 7.12 -12.66 6.57
C HIS A 249 8.27 -11.67 6.74
#